data_AF-A0A2S2NL36-F1
#
_entry.id   AF-A0A2S2NL36-F1
#
_cell.length_a   1.000
_cell.length_b   1.000
_cell.length_c   1.000
_cell.angle_alpha   90.00
_cell.angle_beta   90.00
_cell.angle_gamma   90.00
#
_symmetry.space_group_name_H-M   'P 1'
#
loop_
_entity.id
_entity.type
_entity.pdbx_description
1 polymer ?
#
loop_
_entity_poly.entity_id
_entity_poly.type
_entity_poly.pdbx_seq_one_letter_code
_entity_poly.pdbx_strand_id
1 'polypeptide(L)'
;VNSSPNFPRSNGLAEKAVGIVKKMLNKTTEENGDLNSYLLHYRNTPVANLQYSPAQLLQSRELRTLINNFNNNFLRPKVVDCKQEIIKIKNKQINYYNKNIYGVAAVLGT
;
A
#
# COMPACT_ATOMS: atom_id res chain seq x y z
N VAL A 1 16.42 -9.33 -4.16
CA VAL A 1 16.00 -7.93 -4.42
C VAL A 1 17.26 -7.09 -4.34
N ASN A 2 17.88 -6.81 -5.48
CA ASN A 2 19.14 -6.07 -5.50
C ASN A 2 18.96 -4.88 -6.46
N SER A 3 18.48 -3.76 -5.93
CA SER A 3 18.64 -2.47 -6.59
C SER A 3 20.08 -1.99 -6.42
N SER A 4 20.60 -1.23 -7.39
CA SER A 4 21.91 -0.57 -7.24
C SER A 4 21.94 0.23 -5.92
N PRO A 5 23.03 0.17 -5.13
CA PRO A 5 23.15 0.86 -3.84
C PRO A 5 22.82 2.36 -3.89
N ASN A 6 23.01 3.00 -5.04
CA ASN A 6 22.77 4.43 -5.25
C ASN A 6 21.43 4.74 -5.93
N PHE A 7 20.49 3.79 -6.00
CA PHE A 7 19.18 4.00 -6.64
C PHE A 7 17.98 3.84 -5.67
N PRO A 8 17.87 4.71 -4.64
CA PRO A 8 16.83 4.62 -3.60
C PRO A 8 15.42 4.75 -4.17
N ARG A 9 15.27 5.38 -5.34
CA ARG A 9 13.98 5.60 -5.99
C ARG A 9 13.21 4.31 -6.28
N SER A 10 13.91 3.21 -6.58
CA SER A 10 13.27 1.93 -6.89
C SER A 10 12.78 1.18 -5.64
N ASN A 11 13.37 1.47 -4.47
CA ASN A 11 13.18 0.67 -3.25
C ASN A 11 12.20 1.29 -2.24
N GLY A 12 11.70 2.49 -2.49
CA GLY A 12 10.86 3.22 -1.52
C GLY A 12 9.58 2.48 -1.10
N LEU A 13 9.03 1.61 -1.94
CA LEU A 13 7.88 0.76 -1.55
C LEU A 13 8.26 -0.28 -0.50
N ALA A 14 9.40 -0.94 -0.68
CA ALA A 14 9.90 -1.94 0.25
C ALA A 14 10.29 -1.30 1.60
N GLU A 15 10.97 -0.16 1.56
CA GLU A 15 11.31 0.61 2.76
C GLU A 15 10.06 1.01 3.55
N LYS A 16 9.02 1.48 2.85
CA LYS A 16 7.75 1.82 3.47
C LYS A 16 7.05 0.60 4.06
N ALA A 17 7.07 -0.54 3.37
CA ALA A 17 6.54 -1.79 3.89
C ALA A 17 7.25 -2.22 5.19
N VAL A 18 8.59 -2.16 5.23
CA VAL A 18 9.37 -2.45 6.44
C VAL A 18 8.99 -1.49 7.58
N GLY A 19 8.82 -0.20 7.28
CA GLY A 19 8.38 0.78 8.26
C GLY A 19 6.98 0.48 8.84
N ILE A 20 6.05 0.00 8.01
CA ILE A 20 4.71 -0.42 8.45
C ILE A 20 4.81 -1.63 9.39
N VAL A 21 5.58 -2.66 9.00
CA VAL A 21 5.74 -3.88 9.81
C VAL A 21 6.39 -3.57 11.15
N LYS A 22 7.43 -2.74 11.19
CA LYS A 22 8.05 -2.30 12.46
C LYS A 22 7.04 -1.62 13.39
N LYS A 23 6.19 -0.73 12.85
CA LYS A 23 5.13 -0.08 13.62
C LYS A 23 4.10 -1.08 14.16
N MET A 24 3.74 -2.10 13.37
CA MET A 24 2.83 -3.16 13.83
C MET A 24 3.43 -3.95 14.98
N LEU A 25 4.69 -4.33 14.88
CA LEU A 25 5.39 -5.08 15.94
C LEU A 25 5.46 -4.29 17.24
N ASN A 26 5.83 -3.01 17.18
CA ASN A 26 5.88 -2.15 18.38
C ASN A 26 4.51 -2.04 19.06
N LYS A 27 3.43 -1.84 18.29
CA LYS A 27 2.08 -1.80 18.86
C LYS A 27 1.66 -3.13 19.48
N THR A 28 2.02 -4.23 18.82
CA THR A 28 1.72 -5.59 19.33
C THR A 28 2.38 -5.82 20.69
N THR A 29 3.62 -5.35 20.87
CA THR A 29 4.33 -5.43 22.15
C THR A 29 3.78 -4.49 23.23
N GLU A 30 3.29 -3.30 22.84
CA GLU A 30 2.69 -2.34 23.77
C GLU A 30 1.31 -2.81 24.27
N GLU A 31 0.50 -3.38 23.37
CA GLU A 31 -0.89 -3.77 23.62
C GLU A 31 -1.03 -5.26 24.03
N ASN A 32 0.09 -6.00 24.14
CA ASN A 32 0.13 -7.47 24.32
C ASN A 32 -0.82 -8.22 23.38
N GLY A 33 -0.94 -7.72 22.14
CA GLY A 33 -1.83 -8.27 21.12
C GLY A 33 -1.20 -9.42 20.32
N ASP A 34 -1.98 -9.98 19.38
CA ASP A 34 -1.46 -10.93 18.39
C ASP A 34 -1.17 -10.24 17.05
N LEU A 35 0.01 -10.53 16.47
CA LEU A 35 0.45 -9.99 15.19
C LEU A 35 -0.51 -10.36 14.05
N ASN A 36 -1.13 -11.54 14.09
CA ASN A 36 -2.05 -11.97 13.03
C ASN A 36 -3.30 -11.10 12.99
N SER A 37 -3.76 -10.60 14.14
CA SER A 37 -4.90 -9.68 14.22
C SER A 37 -4.60 -8.36 13.51
N TYR A 38 -3.44 -7.73 13.77
CA TYR A 38 -3.05 -6.51 13.06
C TYR A 38 -2.88 -6.74 11.55
N LEU A 39 -2.32 -7.89 11.18
CA LEU A 39 -2.12 -8.23 9.78
C LEU A 39 -3.44 -8.49 9.06
N LEU A 40 -4.42 -9.09 9.73
CA LEU A 40 -5.78 -9.26 9.25
C LEU A 40 -6.43 -7.90 8.99
N HIS A 41 -6.33 -6.97 9.93
CA HIS A 41 -6.84 -5.61 9.76
C HIS A 41 -6.14 -4.89 8.60
N TYR A 42 -4.81 -4.95 8.51
CA TYR A 42 -4.06 -4.34 7.41
C TYR A 42 -4.49 -4.84 6.04
N ARG A 43 -4.76 -6.14 5.91
CA ARG A 43 -5.24 -6.74 4.65
C ARG A 43 -6.65 -6.30 4.27
N ASN A 44 -7.47 -5.90 5.23
CA ASN A 44 -8.85 -5.45 5.01
C ASN A 44 -9.00 -3.92 4.95
N THR A 45 -8.00 -3.14 5.35
CA THR A 45 -8.00 -1.68 5.21
C THR A 45 -7.71 -1.28 3.77
N PRO A 46 -8.45 -0.32 3.18
CA PRO A 46 -8.18 0.16 1.82
C PRO A 46 -6.79 0.78 1.69
N VAL A 47 -6.15 0.53 0.54
CA VAL A 47 -4.81 1.06 0.25
C VAL A 47 -4.88 2.55 -0.04
N ALA A 48 -3.91 3.34 0.43
CA ALA A 48 -3.87 4.77 0.16
C ALA A 48 -3.96 5.07 -1.36
N ASN A 49 -4.89 5.94 -1.73
CA ASN A 49 -5.26 6.34 -3.10
C ASN A 49 -6.10 5.32 -3.90
N LEU A 50 -6.48 4.19 -3.31
CA LEU A 50 -7.38 3.21 -3.91
C LEU A 50 -8.53 2.88 -2.95
N GLN A 51 -9.72 2.60 -3.47
CA GLN A 51 -10.86 2.25 -2.61
C GLN A 51 -10.85 0.78 -2.16
N TYR A 52 -9.86 0.00 -2.60
CA TYR A 52 -9.80 -1.44 -2.40
C TYR A 52 -8.72 -1.85 -1.40
N SER A 53 -9.01 -2.90 -0.63
CA SER A 53 -8.09 -3.48 0.33
C SER A 53 -7.11 -4.46 -0.32
N PRO A 54 -5.94 -4.72 0.28
CA PRO A 54 -5.00 -5.72 -0.23
C PRO A 54 -5.63 -7.12 -0.43
N ALA A 55 -6.55 -7.53 0.46
CA ALA A 55 -7.26 -8.79 0.34
C ALA A 55 -8.18 -8.81 -0.90
N GLN A 56 -8.88 -7.71 -1.19
CA GLN A 56 -9.72 -7.61 -2.39
C GLN A 56 -8.88 -7.62 -3.67
N LEU A 57 -7.72 -6.97 -3.67
CA LEU A 57 -6.85 -6.93 -4.84
C LEU A 57 -6.20 -8.27 -5.15
N LEU A 58 -5.76 -9.00 -4.11
CA LEU A 58 -5.02 -10.26 -4.28
C LEU A 58 -5.94 -11.49 -4.28
N GLN A 59 -6.94 -11.52 -3.40
CA GLN A 59 -7.81 -12.67 -3.18
C GLN A 59 -9.22 -12.47 -3.73
N SER A 60 -9.50 -11.31 -4.35
CA SER A 60 -10.83 -10.94 -4.85
C SER A 60 -11.91 -10.97 -3.77
N ARG A 61 -11.59 -10.93 -2.48
CA ARG A 61 -12.58 -10.98 -1.39
C ARG A 61 -12.10 -10.22 -0.17
N GLU A 62 -13.01 -9.90 0.73
CA GLU A 62 -12.63 -9.43 2.07
C GLU A 62 -12.43 -10.62 3.01
N LEU A 63 -11.51 -10.47 3.97
CA LEU A 63 -11.28 -11.47 5.00
C LEU A 63 -12.29 -11.29 6.13
N ARG A 64 -12.69 -12.42 6.74
CA ARG A 64 -13.59 -12.43 7.89
C ARG A 64 -12.98 -11.66 9.06
N THR A 65 -13.67 -10.61 9.51
CA THR A 65 -13.38 -9.87 10.74
C THR A 65 -14.61 -9.88 11.63
N LEU A 66 -14.47 -9.49 12.90
CA LEU A 66 -15.60 -9.37 13.83
C LEU A 66 -16.71 -8.47 13.28
N ILE A 67 -16.35 -7.43 12.51
CA ILE A 67 -17.29 -6.47 11.93
C ILE A 67 -17.98 -7.04 10.69
N ASN A 68 -17.21 -7.69 9.79
CA ASN A 68 -17.73 -8.14 8.49
C ASN A 68 -18.26 -9.59 8.53
N ASN A 69 -18.28 -10.23 9.70
CA ASN A 69 -18.68 -11.63 9.90
C ASN A 69 -20.12 -11.92 9.45
N PHE A 70 -21.01 -10.93 9.59
CA PHE A 70 -22.45 -11.08 9.38
C PHE A 70 -22.87 -11.02 7.91
N ASN A 71 -22.04 -10.46 7.02
CA ASN A 71 -22.39 -10.27 5.61
C ASN A 71 -21.57 -11.19 4.70
N ASN A 72 -22.16 -12.34 4.35
CA ASN A 72 -21.57 -13.35 3.49
C ASN A 72 -21.25 -12.87 2.05
N ASN A 73 -21.77 -11.73 1.62
CA ASN A 73 -21.50 -11.23 0.27
C ASN A 73 -20.06 -10.71 0.14
N PHE A 74 -19.46 -10.16 1.20
CA PHE A 74 -18.07 -9.68 1.17
C PHE A 74 -17.03 -10.81 1.19
N LEU A 75 -17.42 -11.98 1.70
CA LEU A 75 -16.56 -13.17 1.80
C LEU A 75 -16.47 -13.96 0.49
N ARG A 76 -17.37 -13.69 -0.47
CA ARG A 76 -17.37 -14.32 -1.79
C ARG A 76 -16.37 -13.64 -2.72
N PRO A 77 -15.68 -14.41 -3.58
CA PRO A 77 -14.76 -13.82 -4.54
C PRO A 77 -15.51 -12.97 -5.57
N LYS A 78 -15.18 -11.68 -5.60
CA LYS A 78 -15.58 -10.67 -6.56
C LYS A 78 -14.32 -9.99 -7.10
N VAL A 79 -14.03 -10.23 -8.37
CA VAL A 79 -12.89 -9.58 -9.03
C VAL A 79 -13.19 -8.09 -9.19
N VAL A 80 -12.22 -7.27 -8.80
CA VAL A 80 -12.28 -5.81 -8.92
C VAL A 80 -11.40 -5.38 -10.08
N ASP A 81 -11.93 -4.56 -10.99
CA ASP A 81 -11.11 -3.88 -12.00
C ASP A 81 -10.72 -2.48 -11.52
N CYS A 82 -9.46 -2.33 -11.14
CA CYS A 82 -8.87 -1.06 -10.71
C CYS A 82 -7.75 -0.58 -11.63
N LYS A 83 -7.62 -1.16 -12.84
CA LYS A 83 -6.51 -0.85 -13.76
C LYS A 83 -6.45 0.62 -14.12
N GLN A 84 -7.61 1.24 -14.40
CA GLN A 84 -7.69 2.65 -14.77
C GLN A 84 -7.25 3.57 -13.62
N GLU A 85 -7.63 3.26 -12.38
CA GLU A 85 -7.22 4.03 -11.20
C GLU A 85 -5.72 3.92 -10.97
N ILE A 86 -5.15 2.72 -11.10
CA ILE A 86 -3.71 2.50 -10.98
C ILE A 86 -2.94 3.32 -12.03
N ILE A 87 -3.41 3.35 -13.28
CA ILE A 87 -2.81 4.15 -14.36
C ILE A 87 -2.86 5.64 -14.00
N LYS A 88 -4.00 6.15 -13.51
CA LYS A 88 -4.14 7.55 -13.08
C LYS A 88 -3.16 7.90 -11.94
N ILE A 89 -3.02 7.04 -10.94
CA ILE A 89 -2.09 7.22 -9.82
C ILE A 89 -0.65 7.25 -10.33
N LYS A 90 -0.29 6.32 -11.22
CA LYS A 90 1.04 6.27 -11.84
C LYS A 90 1.35 7.53 -12.65
N ASN A 91 0.41 8.00 -13.47
CA ASN A 91 0.56 9.23 -14.25
C ASN A 91 0.73 10.45 -13.34
N LYS A 92 -0.01 10.53 -12.23
CA LYS A 92 0.14 11.60 -11.24
C LYS A 92 1.53 11.60 -10.60
N GLN A 93 2.07 10.42 -10.27
CA GLN A 93 3.44 10.27 -9.75
C GLN A 93 4.49 10.70 -10.77
N ILE A 94 4.32 10.31 -12.04
CA ILE A 94 5.20 10.72 -13.14
C ILE A 94 5.17 12.23 -13.32
N ASN A 95 3.98 12.84 -13.34
CA ASN A 95 3.83 14.30 -13.49
C ASN A 95 4.50 15.06 -12.33
N TYR A 96 4.33 14.60 -11.09
CA TYR A 96 4.99 15.19 -9.93
C TYR A 96 6.51 15.09 -10.04
N TYR A 97 7.02 13.92 -10.43
CA TYR A 97 8.44 13.69 -10.62
C TYR A 97 9.02 14.59 -11.73
N ASN A 98 8.36 14.65 -12.90
CA ASN A 98 8.78 15.46 -14.03
C ASN A 98 8.83 16.95 -13.66
N LYS A 99 7.80 17.47 -12.96
CA LYS A 99 7.80 18.87 -12.47
C LYS A 99 9.00 19.17 -11.58
N ASN A 100 9.41 18.22 -10.73
CA ASN A 100 10.55 18.40 -9.84
C ASN A 100 11.90 18.36 -10.57
N ILE A 101 12.03 17.57 -11.66
CA ILE A 101 13.26 17.57 -12.48
C ILE A 101 13.51 18.95 -13.08
N TYR A 102 12.49 19.57 -13.66
CA TYR A 102 12.63 20.90 -14.25
C TYR A 102 12.90 21.99 -13.20
N GLY A 103 12.37 21.82 -11.97
CA GLY A 103 12.68 22.71 -10.84
C GLY A 103 14.11 22.55 -10.32
N VAL A 104 14.65 21.33 -10.27
CA VAL A 104 16.04 21.07 -9.83
C VAL A 104 17.04 21.46 -10.93
N ALA A 105 16.72 21.25 -12.21
CA ALA A 105 17.53 21.74 -13.32
C ALA A 105 17.62 23.27 -13.36
N ALA A 106 16.55 23.99 -12.96
CA ALA A 106 16.56 25.44 -12.83
C ALA A 106 17.39 25.96 -11.64
N VAL A 107 17.63 25.15 -10.61
CA VAL A 107 18.44 25.52 -9.43
C VAL A 107 19.92 25.14 -9.61
N LEU A 108 20.22 24.17 -10.49
CA LEU A 108 21.58 23.66 -10.74
C LEU A 108 22.16 24.06 -12.11
N GLY A 109 21.50 24.96 -12.86
CA GLY A 109 21.91 25.35 -14.20
C GLY A 109 21.79 26.84 -14.49
N THR A 110 22.76 27.62 -14.00
CA THR A 110 23.63 28.63 -14.66
C THR A 110 24.33 29.44 -13.59
#